data_AF-A0A5M3WEW3-F1
#
_entry.id   AF-A0A5M3WEW3-F1
#
_cell.length_a   1.000
_cell.length_b   1.000
_cell.length_c   1.000
_cell.angle_alpha   90.00
_cell.angle_beta   90.00
_cell.angle_gamma   90.00
#
_symmetry.space_group_name_H-M   'P 1'
#
loop_
_entity.id
_entity.type
_entity.pdbx_description
1 polymer ?
#
loop_
_entity_poly.entity_id
_entity_poly.type
_entity_poly.pdbx_seq_one_letter_code
_entity_poly.pdbx_strand_id
1 'polypeptide(L)' 'MNYKKSEAAKIWGLRIHLVSYVVANLAQVVVWLVYDPEHFFWPLWSIVFWGIGLVFHIWAVYSPPKSNIER' A
#
# COMPACT_ATOMS: atom_id res chain seq x y z
N MET A 1 -21.41 -4.77 -20.94
CA MET A 1 -20.23 -5.64 -20.72
C MET A 1 -19.81 -5.49 -19.25
N ASN A 2 -20.27 -6.38 -18.37
CA ASN A 2 -20.02 -6.31 -16.93
C ASN A 2 -18.62 -6.87 -16.64
N TYR A 3 -17.60 -6.01 -16.57
CA TYR A 3 -16.25 -6.41 -16.17
C TYR A 3 -16.23 -6.62 -14.66
N LYS A 4 -16.71 -7.78 -14.19
CA LYS A 4 -16.46 -8.23 -12.82
C LYS A 4 -14.96 -8.56 -12.74
N LYS A 5 -14.16 -7.64 -12.18
CA LYS A 5 -12.77 -7.95 -11.81
C LYS A 5 -12.78 -9.21 -10.96
N SER A 6 -12.12 -10.26 -11.45
CA SER A 6 -11.92 -11.51 -10.71
C SER A 6 -11.33 -11.19 -9.33
N GLU A 7 -11.81 -11.86 -8.28
CA GLU A 7 -11.27 -11.73 -6.92
C GLU A 7 -9.74 -11.93 -6.91
N ALA A 8 -9.24 -12.83 -7.76
CA ALA A 8 -7.81 -13.05 -7.94
C ALA A 8 -7.06 -11.80 -8.43
N ALA A 9 -7.68 -10.98 -9.28
CA ALA A 9 -7.08 -9.75 -9.80
C ALA A 9 -7.00 -8.65 -8.71
N LYS A 10 -7.98 -8.58 -7.81
CA LYS A 10 -7.95 -7.64 -6.66
C LYS A 10 -6.80 -7.99 -5.71
N ILE A 11 -6.68 -9.27 -5.37
CA ILE A 11 -5.61 -9.79 -4.51
C ILE A 11 -4.24 -9.57 -5.16
N TRP A 12 -4.11 -9.83 -6.45
CA TRP A 12 -2.86 -9.55 -7.19
C TRP A 12 -2.49 -8.07 -7.18
N GLY A 13 -3.45 -7.18 -7.40
CA GLY A 13 -3.24 -5.74 -7.29
C GLY A 13 -2.71 -5.34 -5.91
N LEU A 14 -3.32 -5.87 -4.84
CA LEU A 14 -2.86 -5.61 -3.47
C LEU A 14 -1.44 -6.12 -3.21
N ARG A 15 -1.11 -7.34 -3.68
CA ARG A 15 0.22 -7.93 -3.54
C ARG A 15 1.30 -7.09 -4.19
N ILE A 16 1.05 -6.58 -5.41
CA ILE A 16 2.00 -5.71 -6.11
C ILE A 16 2.24 -4.44 -5.30
N HIS A 17 1.19 -3.78 -4.81
CA HIS A 17 1.34 -2.57 -4.00
C HIS A 17 2.10 -2.83 -2.70
N LEU A 18 1.87 -3.98 -2.05
CA LEU A 18 2.60 -4.37 -0.85
C LEU A 18 4.10 -4.62 -1.13
N VAL A 19 4.42 -5.35 -2.21
CA VAL A 19 5.80 -5.60 -2.62
C VAL A 19 6.49 -4.29 -2.99
N SER A 20 5.85 -3.44 -3.79
CA SER A 20 6.37 -2.12 -4.16
C SER A 20 6.60 -1.24 -2.94
N TYR A 21 5.67 -1.26 -1.96
CA TYR A 21 5.84 -0.54 -0.70
C TYR A 21 7.08 -1.01 0.05
N VAL A 22 7.27 -2.32 0.23
CA VAL A 22 8.44 -2.85 0.95
C VAL A 22 9.75 -2.52 0.21
N VAL A 23 9.82 -2.79 -1.09
CA VAL A 23 11.04 -2.59 -1.89
C VAL A 23 11.41 -1.10 -1.95
N ALA A 24 10.45 -0.21 -2.20
CA ALA A 24 10.72 1.22 -2.30
C ALA A 24 11.18 1.82 -0.97
N ASN A 25 10.52 1.48 0.14
CA ASN A 25 10.91 1.98 1.45
C ASN A 25 12.28 1.43 1.88
N LEU A 26 12.57 0.13 1.64
CA LEU A 26 13.90 -0.42 1.91
C LEU A 26 14.99 0.29 1.10
N ALA A 27 14.75 0.56 -0.18
CA ALA A 27 15.69 1.30 -1.00
C ALA A 27 15.95 2.71 -0.45
N GLN A 28 14.91 3.42 0.00
CA GLN A 28 15.08 4.73 0.64
C GLN A 28 15.85 4.66 1.95
N VAL A 29 15.60 3.64 2.79
CA VAL A 29 16.37 3.44 4.03
C VAL A 29 17.84 3.17 3.73
N VAL A 30 18.14 2.36 2.71
CA VAL A 30 19.52 2.12 2.27
C VAL A 30 20.17 3.42 1.78
N VAL A 31 19.46 4.23 0.99
CA VAL A 31 19.98 5.53 0.54
C VAL A 31 20.26 6.45 1.73
N TRP A 32 19.34 6.55 2.69
CA TRP A 32 19.55 7.35 3.89
C TRP A 32 20.76 6.86 4.69
N LEU A 33 20.92 5.54 4.87
CA LEU A 33 22.06 4.96 5.58
C LEU A 33 23.40 5.26 4.90
N VAL A 34 23.44 5.29 3.57
CA VAL A 34 24.68 5.50 2.80
C VAL A 34 25.07 6.97 2.72
N TYR A 35 24.10 7.87 2.56
CA TYR A 35 24.38 9.27 2.24
C TYR A 35 24.18 10.23 3.41
N ASP A 36 23.18 10.00 4.26
CA ASP A 36 22.76 10.98 5.28
C ASP A 36 22.36 10.34 6.62
N PRO A 37 23.14 9.39 7.19
CA PRO A 37 22.74 8.67 8.40
C PRO A 37 22.68 9.55 9.66
N GLU A 38 23.35 10.70 9.67
CA GLU A 38 23.37 11.63 10.81
C GLU A 38 22.23 12.67 10.74
N HIS A 39 21.55 12.77 9.59
CA HIS A 39 20.44 13.69 9.41
C HIS A 39 19.11 13.04 9.76
N PHE A 40 18.08 13.87 9.85
CA PHE A 40 16.70 13.43 10.08
C PHE A 40 16.32 12.28 9.12
N PHE A 41 15.67 11.25 9.67
CA PHE A 41 15.24 10.05 8.95
C PHE A 41 14.07 10.37 8.01
N TRP A 42 14.38 11.00 6.88
CA TRP A 42 13.41 11.38 5.86
C TRP A 42 12.63 10.20 5.23
N PRO A 43 13.12 8.94 5.18
CA PRO A 43 12.31 7.81 4.72
C PRO A 43 11.03 7.63 5.53
N LEU A 44 10.98 8.14 6.78
CA LEU A 44 9.78 8.12 7.62
C LEU A 44 8.55 8.69 6.91
N TRP A 45 8.71 9.82 6.21
CA TRP A 45 7.58 10.47 5.54
C TRP A 45 7.00 9.57 4.45
N SER A 46 7.86 8.95 3.64
CA SER A 46 7.42 7.99 2.62
C SER A 46 6.72 6.80 3.24
N ILE A 47 7.29 6.20 4.29
CA ILE A 47 6.69 5.07 5.01
C ILE A 47 5.29 5.45 5.52
N VAL A 48 5.14 6.60 6.17
CA VAL A 48 3.85 7.03 6.73
C VAL A 48 2.83 7.33 5.64
N PHE A 49 3.15 8.20 4.67
CA PHE A 49 2.19 8.61 3.66
C PHE A 49 1.81 7.48 2.70
N TRP A 50 2.78 6.67 2.26
CA TRP A 50 2.46 5.51 1.43
C TRP A 50 1.80 4.40 2.23
N GLY A 51 2.12 4.27 3.52
CA GLY A 51 1.50 3.30 4.42
C GLY A 51 0.00 3.54 4.56
N ILE A 52 -0.40 4.80 4.65
CA ILE A 52 -1.82 5.21 4.62
C ILE A 52 -2.47 4.76 3.31
N GLY A 53 -1.84 5.00 2.16
CA GLY A 53 -2.34 4.55 0.86
C GLY A 53 -2.48 3.02 0.76
N LEU A 54 -1.53 2.27 1.32
CA LEU A 54 -1.58 0.81 1.38
C LEU A 54 -2.75 0.32 2.25
N VAL A 55 -3.01 0.97 3.40
CA VAL A 55 -4.17 0.68 4.24
C VAL A 55 -5.47 0.88 3.47
N PHE A 56 -5.60 1.96 2.70
CA PHE A 56 -6.77 2.17 1.84
C PHE A 56 -6.92 1.08 0.77
N HIS A 57 -5.82 0.60 0.18
CA HIS A 57 -5.87 -0.53 -0.76
C HIS A 57 -6.34 -1.82 -0.10
N ILE A 58 -5.83 -2.13 1.10
CA ILE A 58 -6.29 -3.28 1.90
C ILE A 58 -7.80 -3.12 2.17
N TRP A 59 -8.21 -1.96 2.66
CA TRP A 59 -9.61 -1.70 2.98
C TRP A 59 -10.52 -1.79 1.75
N ALA A 60 -10.07 -1.37 0.57
CA ALA A 60 -10.83 -1.50 -0.67
C ALA A 60 -11.05 -2.97 -1.09
N VAL A 61 -10.14 -3.88 -0.74
CA VAL A 61 -10.27 -5.32 -1.03
C VAL A 61 -11.16 -6.02 0.00
N TYR A 62 -11.02 -5.67 1.28
CA TYR A 62 -11.72 -6.35 2.38
C TYR A 62 -13.04 -5.69 2.81
N SER A 63 -13.36 -4.48 2.34
CA SER A 63 -14.66 -3.87 2.60
C SER A 63 -15.76 -4.74 2.02
N PRO A 64 -16.67 -5.30 2.83
CA PRO A 64 -17.85 -5.94 2.30
C PRO A 64 -18.65 -4.90 1.50
N PRO A 65 -19.31 -5.28 0.39
CA PRO A 65 -20.32 -4.43 -0.22
C PRO A 65 -21.30 -4.05 0.89
N LYS A 66 -21.67 -2.77 1.02
CA LYS A 66 -22.84 -2.40 1.82
C LYS A 66 -24.04 -3.17 1.26
N SER A 67 -24.34 -4.34 1.82
CA SER A 67 -25.62 -4.99 1.59
C SER A 67 -26.63 -4.16 2.38
N ASN A 68 -27.43 -3.39 1.64
CA ASN A 68 -28.64 -2.69 2.03
C ASN A 68 -28.99 -2.82 3.53
N ILE A 69 -28.72 -1.76 4.29
CA ILE A 69 -29.35 -1.48 5.59
C ILE A 69 -30.78 -1.02 5.30
N GLU A 70 -31.59 -1.84 4.64
CA GLU A 70 -33.04 -1.68 4.47
C GLU A 70 -33.63 -3.08 4.22
N ARG A 71 -33.94 -3.79 5.31
CA ARG A 71 -35.03 -4.77 5.36
C ARG A 71 -35.63 -4.78 6.76
#